data_AF-A0A7S1C2X8-F1
#
_entry.id   AF-A0A7S1C2X8-F1
#
_cell.length_a   1.000
_cell.length_b   1.000
_cell.length_c   1.000
_cell.angle_alpha   90.00
_cell.angle_beta   90.00
_cell.angle_gamma   90.00
#
_symmetry.space_group_name_H-M   'P 1'
#
loop_
_entity.id
_entity.type
_entity.pdbx_description
1 polymer ?
#
loop_
_entity_poly.entity_id
_entity_poly.type
_entity_poly.pdbx_seq_one_letter_code
_entity_poly.pdbx_strand_id
1 'polypeptide(L)'
;MAAEDDGEGWIGPENVTTGGKMGVTGGHWGVRARTSKRTADVRVGCVTTDYAMQNVLLQMGLSLLTVDGRAIDRVKQWVLKCDACFKITTDMSKMFCPMCGNATLARLGVTLDAKGNPHYHYKRNRVVRTTGSKHSLPAARGGRDGDLLLREDQLLTGAWRQRAHKKTAASSMFDPYDEARGGKRTGVDVVVGYGRRNPNAMRGRERRGQKKNKRPGRK
;
A
#
# COMPACT_ATOMS: atom_id res chain seq x y z
N MET A 1 9.55 13.87 33.33
CA MET A 1 8.39 14.59 32.78
C MET A 1 7.97 13.87 31.52
N ALA A 2 6.86 13.14 31.57
CA ALA A 2 6.25 12.61 30.36
C ALA A 2 5.50 13.77 29.70
N ALA A 3 5.82 14.08 28.44
CA ALA A 3 5.02 15.01 27.66
C ALA A 3 3.61 14.44 27.54
N GLU A 4 2.60 15.25 27.86
CA GLU A 4 1.20 14.90 27.66
C GLU A 4 0.99 14.70 26.15
N ASP A 5 0.54 13.51 25.76
CA ASP A 5 0.35 13.11 24.36
C ASP A 5 -0.96 13.74 23.86
N ASP A 6 -0.85 14.85 23.12
CA ASP A 6 -1.94 15.76 22.71
C ASP A 6 -3.03 15.13 21.79
N GLY A 7 -3.04 13.80 21.62
CA GLY A 7 -4.04 13.11 20.80
C GLY A 7 -4.02 13.49 19.32
N GLU A 8 -3.03 14.26 18.86
CA GLU A 8 -2.91 14.75 17.49
C GLU A 8 -2.71 13.57 16.52
N GLY A 9 -3.74 13.25 15.74
CA GLY A 9 -3.73 12.15 14.77
C GLY A 9 -4.63 10.96 15.10
N TRP A 10 -5.37 11.00 16.21
CA TRP A 10 -6.43 10.02 16.48
C TRP A 10 -7.67 10.26 15.61
N ILE A 11 -8.32 9.16 15.22
CA ILE A 11 -9.62 9.20 14.54
C ILE A 11 -10.68 8.83 15.58
N GLY A 12 -11.25 9.83 16.22
CA GLY A 12 -12.44 9.69 17.06
C GLY A 12 -13.74 9.84 16.27
N PRO A 13 -14.91 9.63 16.89
CA PRO A 13 -16.22 9.80 16.25
C PRO A 13 -16.43 11.21 15.67
N GLU A 14 -15.82 12.23 16.27
CA GLU A 14 -15.81 13.62 15.81
C GLU A 14 -14.97 13.83 14.54
N ASN A 15 -13.96 12.97 14.30
CA ASN A 15 -13.05 13.06 13.16
C ASN A 15 -13.24 11.89 12.17
N VAL A 16 -14.17 10.97 12.38
CA VAL A 16 -14.34 9.77 11.54
C VAL A 16 -14.74 10.13 10.10
N THR A 17 -15.60 11.13 9.95
CA THR A 17 -16.07 11.64 8.65
C THR A 17 -15.00 12.45 7.92
N THR A 18 -14.11 13.12 8.67
CA THR A 18 -13.05 13.98 8.15
C THR A 18 -11.76 13.18 7.88
N GLY A 19 -11.37 12.30 8.79
CA GLY A 19 -10.23 11.38 8.67
C GLY A 19 -10.43 10.28 7.62
N GLY A 20 -11.68 9.84 7.40
CA GLY A 20 -12.05 8.98 6.28
C GLY A 20 -11.76 9.61 4.90
N LYS A 21 -11.81 10.95 4.83
CA LYS A 21 -11.51 11.76 3.64
C LYS A 21 -10.05 12.21 3.55
N MET A 22 -9.25 12.08 4.63
CA MET A 22 -7.88 12.56 4.69
C MET A 22 -6.79 11.47 4.85
N GLY A 23 -7.12 10.20 5.13
CA GLY A 23 -6.08 9.17 5.01
C GLY A 23 -6.25 7.76 5.60
N VAL A 24 -7.41 7.30 6.08
CA VAL A 24 -7.48 5.98 6.77
C VAL A 24 -8.62 5.07 6.30
N THR A 25 -9.10 5.23 5.07
CA THR A 25 -9.66 4.08 4.35
C THR A 25 -8.59 3.63 3.36
N GLY A 26 -8.46 2.33 3.09
CA GLY A 26 -7.43 1.75 2.21
C GLY A 26 -7.47 2.23 0.74
N GLY A 27 -8.17 3.31 0.43
CA GLY A 27 -8.08 4.08 -0.79
C GLY A 27 -6.92 5.08 -0.74
N HIS A 28 -6.20 5.18 -1.85
CA HIS A 28 -4.94 5.89 -2.05
C HIS A 28 -5.05 7.43 -2.00
N TRP A 29 -5.85 8.00 -1.09
CA TRP A 29 -6.13 9.43 -1.04
C TRP A 29 -5.09 10.18 -0.20
N GLY A 30 -4.08 10.71 -0.88
CA GLY A 30 -3.08 11.62 -0.32
C GLY A 30 -3.26 13.04 -0.83
N VAL A 31 -4.49 13.56 -0.87
CA VAL A 31 -4.74 14.96 -1.24
C VAL A 31 -4.51 15.82 0.00
N ARG A 32 -3.34 16.47 0.07
CA ARG A 32 -3.13 17.56 1.02
C ARG A 32 -3.84 18.80 0.47
N ALA A 33 -5.12 18.94 0.82
CA ALA A 33 -5.81 20.22 0.71
C ALA A 33 -5.16 21.18 1.72
N ARG A 34 -4.19 21.97 1.26
CA ARG A 34 -3.82 23.18 2.00
C ARG A 34 -4.89 24.21 1.69
N THR A 35 -5.34 24.92 2.70
CA THR A 35 -6.13 26.15 2.52
C THR A 35 -5.19 27.18 1.87
N SER A 36 -5.03 27.13 0.55
CA SER A 36 -4.32 28.19 -0.14
C SER A 36 -5.20 29.43 -0.17
N LYS A 37 -4.57 30.60 -0.03
CA LYS A 37 -5.16 31.93 -0.22
C LYS A 37 -5.89 32.12 -1.57
N ARG A 38 -5.84 31.13 -2.48
CA ARG A 38 -6.48 31.15 -3.80
C ARG A 38 -7.99 30.90 -3.77
N THR A 39 -8.56 30.45 -2.64
CA THR A 39 -10.01 30.22 -2.54
C THR A 39 -10.85 31.51 -2.56
N ALA A 40 -10.24 32.69 -2.42
CA ALA A 40 -10.98 33.94 -2.28
C ALA A 40 -11.60 34.48 -3.59
N ASP A 41 -11.23 33.97 -4.77
CA ASP A 41 -11.76 34.45 -6.06
C ASP A 41 -11.84 33.34 -7.14
N VAL A 42 -12.42 32.19 -6.79
CA VAL A 42 -12.67 31.10 -7.76
C VAL A 42 -14.11 31.21 -8.28
N ARG A 43 -14.29 31.72 -9.50
CA ARG A 43 -15.62 31.83 -10.15
C ARG A 43 -16.17 30.49 -10.67
N VAL A 44 -15.29 29.57 -11.04
CA VAL A 44 -15.64 28.25 -11.60
C VAL A 44 -14.70 27.20 -11.02
N GLY A 45 -15.25 26.10 -10.51
CA GLY A 45 -14.49 24.97 -9.97
C GLY A 45 -15.10 23.64 -10.37
N CYS A 46 -14.25 22.65 -10.65
CA CYS A 46 -14.69 21.28 -10.96
C CYS A 46 -14.52 20.40 -9.72
N VAL A 47 -15.55 19.61 -9.40
CA VAL A 47 -15.53 18.60 -8.33
C VAL A 47 -15.42 17.23 -8.98
N THR A 48 -14.34 16.51 -8.69
CA THR A 48 -14.13 15.14 -9.19
C THR A 48 -13.37 14.30 -8.17
N THR A 49 -13.73 13.02 -8.09
CA THR A 49 -13.03 12.01 -7.30
C THR A 49 -12.05 11.18 -8.13
N ASP A 50 -12.09 11.31 -9.46
CA ASP A 50 -11.21 10.56 -10.36
C ASP A 50 -9.80 11.17 -10.38
N TYR A 51 -8.81 10.31 -10.16
CA TYR A 51 -7.43 10.73 -10.04
C TYR A 51 -6.83 11.23 -11.36
N ALA A 52 -7.14 10.57 -12.48
CA ALA A 52 -6.62 10.96 -13.78
C ALA A 52 -7.17 12.32 -14.18
N MET A 53 -8.47 12.55 -13.97
CA MET A 53 -9.12 13.84 -14.24
C MET A 53 -8.50 14.97 -13.39
N GLN A 54 -8.23 14.75 -12.10
CA GLN A 54 -7.61 15.78 -11.26
C GLN A 54 -6.23 16.22 -11.78
N ASN A 55 -5.41 15.30 -12.31
CA ASN A 55 -4.10 15.68 -12.83
C ASN A 55 -4.22 16.54 -14.09
N VAL A 56 -5.11 16.18 -15.00
CA VAL A 56 -5.35 16.93 -16.24
C VAL A 56 -5.92 18.31 -15.94
N LEU A 57 -6.91 18.39 -15.04
CA LEU A 57 -7.55 19.66 -14.64
C LEU A 57 -6.55 20.63 -13.98
N LEU A 58 -5.63 20.12 -13.14
CA LEU A 58 -4.56 20.93 -12.57
C LEU A 58 -3.54 21.40 -13.61
N GLN A 59 -3.21 20.55 -14.58
CA GLN A 59 -2.30 20.93 -15.67
C GLN A 59 -2.91 21.98 -16.60
N MET A 60 -4.23 21.94 -16.81
CA MET A 60 -4.96 22.98 -17.55
C MET A 60 -5.12 24.28 -16.75
N GLY A 61 -4.70 24.32 -15.48
CA GLY A 61 -4.84 25.50 -14.63
C GLY A 61 -6.26 25.76 -14.15
N LEU A 62 -7.15 24.76 -14.20
CA LEU A 62 -8.51 24.88 -13.70
C LEU A 62 -8.56 24.64 -12.19
N SER A 63 -9.45 25.35 -11.52
CA SER A 63 -9.67 25.19 -10.08
C SER A 63 -10.38 23.87 -9.78
N LEU A 64 -9.72 23.02 -8.99
CA LEU A 64 -10.30 21.78 -8.49
C LEU A 64 -10.76 21.93 -7.05
N LEU A 65 -11.96 21.44 -6.78
CA LEU A 65 -12.57 21.44 -5.45
C LEU A 65 -12.78 20.00 -4.98
N THR A 66 -12.56 19.76 -3.69
CA THR A 66 -12.99 18.51 -3.03
C THR A 66 -14.51 18.51 -2.87
N VAL A 67 -15.09 17.35 -2.54
CA VAL A 67 -16.51 17.22 -2.18
C VAL A 67 -16.91 18.15 -1.03
N ASP A 68 -15.94 18.54 -0.19
CA ASP A 68 -16.12 19.45 0.94
C ASP A 68 -15.87 20.94 0.57
N GLY A 69 -15.75 21.27 -0.72
CA GLY A 69 -15.55 22.63 -1.21
C GLY A 69 -14.14 23.21 -1.00
N ARG A 70 -13.15 22.40 -0.63
CA ARG A 70 -11.76 22.86 -0.45
C ARG A 70 -11.00 22.81 -1.77
N ALA A 71 -10.22 23.85 -2.06
CA ALA A 71 -9.36 23.85 -3.24
C ALA A 71 -8.22 22.84 -3.14
N ILE A 72 -7.99 22.10 -4.23
CA ILE A 72 -6.88 21.15 -4.37
C ILE A 72 -5.75 21.85 -5.11
N ASP A 73 -4.62 22.12 -4.44
CA ASP A 73 -3.46 22.72 -5.10
C ASP A 73 -2.51 21.70 -5.74
N ARG A 74 -2.40 20.51 -5.12
CA ARG A 74 -1.40 19.50 -5.50
C ARG A 74 -1.97 18.11 -5.36
N VAL A 75 -1.83 17.33 -6.41
CA VAL A 75 -2.17 15.91 -6.42
C VAL A 75 -0.88 15.12 -6.27
N LYS A 76 -0.84 14.25 -5.25
CA LYS A 76 0.30 13.35 -5.03
C LYS A 76 0.12 12.11 -5.88
N GLN A 77 1.08 11.82 -6.75
CA GLN A 77 1.06 10.59 -7.55
C GLN A 77 1.97 9.53 -7.00
N TRP A 78 1.65 8.29 -7.35
CA TRP A 78 2.46 7.14 -7.04
C TRP A 78 2.67 6.33 -8.31
N VAL A 79 3.91 5.92 -8.52
CA VAL A 79 4.30 4.97 -9.56
C VAL A 79 5.05 3.83 -8.90
N LEU A 80 5.19 2.70 -9.61
CA LEU A 80 6.04 1.60 -9.19
C LEU A 80 7.39 1.68 -9.91
N LYS A 81 8.47 1.62 -9.16
CA LYS A 81 9.84 1.52 -9.68
C LYS A 81 10.43 0.17 -9.28
N CYS A 82 11.02 -0.54 -10.22
CA CYS A 82 11.80 -1.73 -9.93
C CYS A 82 13.16 -1.37 -9.30
N ASP A 83 13.55 -2.10 -8.25
CA ASP A 83 14.88 -1.94 -7.65
C ASP A 83 16.00 -2.66 -8.39
N ALA A 84 15.68 -3.70 -9.17
CA ALA A 84 16.67 -4.46 -9.92
C ALA A 84 17.00 -3.82 -11.29
N CYS A 85 15.98 -3.58 -12.13
CA CYS A 85 16.18 -3.06 -13.49
C CYS A 85 15.88 -1.56 -13.64
N PHE A 86 15.56 -0.86 -12.55
CA PHE A 86 15.23 0.58 -12.52
C PHE A 86 14.03 1.04 -13.37
N LYS A 87 13.35 0.13 -14.08
CA LYS A 87 12.14 0.45 -14.84
C LYS A 87 11.04 1.03 -13.95
N ILE A 88 10.42 2.09 -14.44
CA ILE A 88 9.25 2.73 -13.83
C ILE A 88 8.00 2.24 -14.58
N THR A 89 6.92 2.00 -13.85
CA THR A 89 5.64 1.55 -14.37
C THR A 89 4.53 2.30 -13.64
N THR A 90 3.56 2.80 -14.40
CA THR A 90 2.39 3.55 -13.91
C THR A 90 1.29 2.63 -13.36
N ASP A 91 1.26 1.38 -13.81
CA ASP A 91 0.25 0.40 -13.40
C ASP A 91 0.46 -0.04 -11.95
N MET A 92 -0.35 0.49 -11.04
CA MET A 92 -0.28 0.22 -9.59
C MET A 92 -0.83 -1.16 -9.19
N SER A 93 -1.47 -1.88 -10.12
CA SER A 93 -1.99 -3.24 -9.90
C SER A 93 -0.92 -4.32 -10.06
N LYS A 94 0.23 -4.00 -10.67
CA LYS A 94 1.29 -4.97 -10.93
C LYS A 94 2.09 -5.32 -9.68
N MET A 95 2.30 -6.63 -9.47
CA MET A 95 3.15 -7.15 -8.40
C MET A 95 4.57 -7.49 -8.89
N PHE A 96 4.71 -7.79 -10.17
CA PHE A 96 5.97 -8.16 -10.82
C PHE A 96 6.39 -7.08 -11.83
N CYS A 97 7.70 -6.90 -12.00
CA CYS A 97 8.22 -5.94 -12.96
C CYS A 97 8.05 -6.46 -14.40
N PRO A 98 7.49 -5.65 -15.33
CA PRO A 98 7.24 -6.10 -16.71
C PRO A 98 8.49 -6.27 -17.57
N MET A 99 9.68 -5.92 -17.08
CA MET A 99 10.93 -6.15 -17.83
C MET A 99 11.83 -7.22 -17.25
N CYS A 100 11.96 -7.32 -15.93
CA CYS A 100 12.82 -8.34 -15.32
C CYS A 100 12.05 -9.47 -14.63
N GLY A 101 10.71 -9.43 -14.61
CA GLY A 101 9.86 -10.47 -13.99
C GLY A 101 9.95 -10.59 -12.46
N ASN A 102 10.88 -9.88 -11.82
CA ASN A 102 11.08 -9.94 -10.36
C ASN A 102 10.04 -9.11 -9.60
N ALA A 103 9.64 -9.60 -8.41
CA ALA A 103 8.79 -8.88 -7.46
C ALA A 103 9.57 -7.88 -6.60
N THR A 104 10.22 -6.93 -7.25
CA THR A 104 11.05 -5.88 -6.61
C THR A 104 10.52 -4.48 -6.89
N LEU A 105 9.22 -4.39 -7.18
CA LEU A 105 8.53 -3.12 -7.40
C LEU A 105 8.34 -2.38 -6.08
N ALA A 106 8.76 -1.12 -6.07
CA ALA A 106 8.66 -0.23 -4.93
C ALA A 106 7.88 1.01 -5.30
N ARG A 107 7.02 1.44 -4.37
CA ARG A 107 6.21 2.64 -4.55
C ARG A 107 7.07 3.90 -4.46
N LEU A 108 7.01 4.72 -5.50
CA LEU A 108 7.73 5.98 -5.65
C LEU A 108 6.73 7.12 -5.80
N GLY A 109 6.90 8.19 -5.03
CA GLY A 109 6.05 9.37 -5.15
C GLY A 109 6.47 10.21 -6.36
N VAL A 110 5.50 10.72 -7.12
CA VAL A 110 5.73 11.59 -8.28
C VAL A 110 4.90 12.86 -8.12
N THR A 111 5.49 13.98 -8.49
CA THR A 111 4.79 15.25 -8.70
C THR A 111 4.98 15.67 -10.14
N LEU A 112 3.97 16.31 -10.72
CA LEU A 112 4.05 16.86 -12.08
C LEU A 112 4.31 18.36 -11.95
N ASP A 113 5.25 18.86 -12.74
CA ASP A 113 5.50 20.29 -12.87
C ASP A 113 4.41 20.97 -13.72
N ALA A 114 4.36 22.31 -13.71
CA ALA A 114 3.47 23.10 -14.56
C ALA A 114 3.67 22.83 -16.06
N LYS A 115 4.88 22.40 -16.46
CA LYS A 115 5.21 21.99 -17.83
C LYS A 115 4.87 20.53 -18.14
N GLY A 116 4.31 19.78 -17.19
CA GLY A 116 3.98 18.35 -17.34
C GLY A 116 5.13 17.39 -17.08
N ASN A 117 6.32 17.88 -16.70
CA ASN A 117 7.48 17.02 -16.43
C ASN A 117 7.34 16.31 -15.06
N PRO A 118 7.57 14.99 -14.98
CA PRO A 118 7.48 14.26 -13.71
C PRO A 118 8.75 14.41 -12.87
N HIS A 119 8.56 14.84 -11.61
CA HIS A 119 9.58 14.86 -10.56
C HIS A 119 9.42 13.66 -9.63
N TYR A 120 10.43 12.80 -9.60
CA TYR A 120 10.45 11.59 -8.79
C TYR A 120 11.04 11.85 -7.40
N HIS A 121 10.28 11.50 -6.36
CA HIS A 121 10.69 11.67 -4.96
C HIS A 121 11.35 10.42 -4.41
N TYR A 122 12.65 10.29 -4.63
CA TYR A 122 13.46 9.22 -4.04
C TYR A 122 13.67 9.43 -2.55
N LYS A 123 13.53 8.36 -1.77
CA LYS A 123 13.95 8.36 -0.35
C LYS A 123 15.48 8.29 -0.30
N ARG A 124 16.12 9.31 0.28
CA ARG A 124 17.59 9.42 0.39
C ARG A 124 18.23 8.21 1.10
N ASN A 125 17.61 7.73 2.18
CA ASN A 125 18.16 6.65 3.02
C ASN A 125 17.52 5.29 2.69
N ARG A 126 17.21 5.04 1.41
CA ARG A 126 16.55 3.80 1.00
C ARG A 126 17.57 2.70 0.76
N VAL A 127 17.62 1.73 1.69
CA VAL A 127 18.45 0.53 1.57
C VAL A 127 17.58 -0.65 1.15
N VAL A 128 17.94 -1.31 0.05
CA VAL A 128 17.31 -2.55 -0.39
C VAL A 128 17.83 -3.68 0.48
N ARG A 129 16.98 -4.21 1.38
CA ARG A 129 17.35 -5.34 2.25
C ARG A 129 17.28 -6.63 1.44
N THR A 130 18.40 -7.33 1.34
CA THR A 130 18.52 -8.66 0.71
C THR A 130 18.33 -9.81 1.71
N THR A 131 18.16 -9.50 2.99
CA THR A 131 17.96 -10.50 4.05
C THR A 131 16.67 -11.29 3.80
N GLY A 132 16.78 -12.62 3.72
CA GLY A 132 15.65 -13.51 3.48
C GLY A 132 15.31 -13.78 2.01
N SER A 133 16.03 -13.16 1.05
CA SER A 133 15.83 -13.45 -0.37
C SER A 133 16.34 -14.82 -0.79
N LYS A 134 17.42 -15.30 -0.16
CA LYS A 134 17.98 -16.64 -0.37
C LYS A 134 17.47 -17.60 0.71
N HIS A 135 16.67 -18.59 0.32
CA HIS A 135 16.15 -19.64 1.18
C HIS A 135 15.80 -20.87 0.33
N SER A 136 15.70 -22.04 0.96
CA SER A 136 15.24 -23.25 0.29
C SER A 136 13.76 -23.15 -0.02
N LEU A 137 13.39 -23.34 -1.29
CA LEU A 137 11.99 -23.42 -1.70
C LEU A 137 11.45 -24.83 -1.43
N PRO A 138 10.17 -24.97 -1.07
CA PRO A 138 9.52 -26.27 -1.04
C PRO A 138 9.47 -26.87 -2.45
N ALA A 139 9.40 -28.20 -2.53
CA ALA A 139 9.12 -28.87 -3.80
C ALA A 139 7.76 -28.42 -4.34
N ALA A 140 7.66 -28.29 -5.67
CA ALA A 140 6.43 -27.85 -6.33
C ALA A 140 5.25 -28.75 -5.94
N ARG A 141 4.16 -28.15 -5.45
CA ARG A 141 2.95 -28.86 -5.02
C ARG A 141 1.78 -28.55 -5.94
N GLY A 142 1.11 -29.60 -6.40
CA GLY A 142 -0.19 -29.50 -7.06
C GLY A 142 -1.35 -29.43 -6.04
N GLY A 143 -2.57 -29.27 -6.56
CA GLY A 143 -3.79 -29.32 -5.76
C GLY A 143 -4.40 -27.94 -5.46
N ARG A 144 -5.46 -27.95 -4.63
CA ARG A 144 -6.28 -26.76 -4.35
C ARG A 144 -5.53 -25.66 -3.59
N ASP A 145 -4.54 -26.04 -2.78
CA ASP A 145 -3.73 -25.09 -2.01
C ASP A 145 -2.57 -24.48 -2.81
N GLY A 146 -2.20 -25.09 -3.94
CA GLY A 146 -1.21 -24.57 -4.89
C GLY A 146 0.22 -24.43 -4.35
N ASP A 147 1.12 -24.06 -5.24
CA ASP A 147 2.51 -23.70 -4.93
C ASP A 147 2.66 -22.21 -4.63
N LEU A 148 3.82 -21.77 -4.12
CA LEU A 148 4.17 -20.37 -3.89
C LEU A 148 4.09 -19.54 -5.19
N LEU A 149 3.64 -18.30 -5.07
CA LEU A 149 3.63 -17.34 -6.18
C LEU A 149 5.01 -16.71 -6.34
N LEU A 150 5.73 -17.09 -7.40
CA LEU A 150 7.10 -16.66 -7.70
C LEU A 150 7.19 -15.84 -8.99
N ARG A 151 6.25 -16.01 -9.93
CA ARG A 151 6.22 -15.31 -11.23
C ARG A 151 4.82 -14.79 -11.57
N GLU A 152 4.76 -13.83 -12.47
CA GLU A 152 3.51 -13.23 -12.95
C GLU A 152 2.62 -14.24 -13.68
N ASP A 153 3.21 -15.08 -14.54
CA ASP A 153 2.49 -16.05 -15.38
C ASP A 153 1.69 -17.07 -14.54
N GLN A 154 2.14 -17.34 -13.31
CA GLN A 154 1.41 -18.23 -12.40
C GLN A 154 0.02 -17.67 -12.06
N LEU A 155 -0.20 -16.35 -12.08
CA LEU A 155 -1.51 -15.74 -11.84
C LEU A 155 -2.54 -16.08 -12.93
N LEU A 156 -2.07 -16.40 -14.14
CA LEU A 156 -2.92 -16.71 -15.29
C LEU A 156 -3.40 -18.18 -15.27
N THR A 157 -2.87 -19.02 -14.38
CA THR A 157 -3.04 -20.47 -14.43
C THR A 157 -3.55 -21.07 -13.11
N GLY A 158 -4.19 -22.24 -13.22
CA GLY A 158 -4.52 -23.13 -12.11
C GLY A 158 -5.19 -22.48 -10.89
N ALA A 159 -4.71 -22.84 -9.70
CA ALA A 159 -5.24 -22.38 -8.42
C ALA A 159 -5.08 -20.86 -8.21
N TRP A 160 -4.05 -20.25 -8.79
CA TRP A 160 -3.78 -18.82 -8.65
C TRP A 160 -4.75 -17.95 -9.45
N ARG A 161 -5.14 -18.37 -10.66
CA ARG A 161 -6.22 -17.72 -11.42
C ARG A 161 -7.53 -17.72 -10.62
N GLN A 162 -7.89 -18.86 -10.04
CA GLN A 162 -9.09 -18.98 -9.20
C GLN A 162 -9.01 -18.08 -7.96
N ARG A 163 -7.85 -17.97 -7.31
CA ARG A 163 -7.63 -17.07 -6.17
C ARG A 163 -7.72 -15.59 -6.55
N ALA A 164 -7.17 -15.21 -7.70
CA ALA A 164 -7.23 -13.85 -8.22
C ALA A 164 -8.69 -13.42 -8.47
N HIS A 165 -9.52 -14.30 -9.04
CA HIS A 165 -10.93 -14.03 -9.27
C HIS A 165 -11.79 -14.08 -7.98
N LYS A 166 -11.42 -14.90 -6.98
CA LYS A 166 -12.19 -15.01 -5.72
C LYS A 166 -12.11 -13.78 -4.81
N LYS A 167 -11.19 -12.84 -5.04
CA LYS A 167 -11.05 -11.61 -4.24
C LYS A 167 -12.34 -10.77 -4.18
N THR A 168 -13.21 -10.88 -5.19
CA THR A 168 -14.47 -10.12 -5.25
C THR A 168 -15.62 -10.75 -4.47
N ALA A 169 -15.50 -12.01 -4.04
CA ALA A 169 -16.56 -12.76 -3.36
C ALA A 169 -16.40 -12.77 -1.82
N ALA A 170 -15.87 -11.69 -1.24
CA ALA A 170 -15.81 -11.56 0.21
C ALA A 170 -17.20 -11.23 0.75
N SER A 171 -17.89 -12.24 1.27
CA SER A 171 -19.07 -12.11 2.14
C SER A 171 -18.80 -11.06 3.22
N SER A 172 -19.57 -9.98 3.25
CA SER A 172 -19.36 -8.91 4.22
C SER A 172 -20.00 -9.35 5.54
N MET A 173 -19.26 -9.21 6.65
CA MET A 173 -19.76 -9.61 7.97
C MET A 173 -20.99 -8.80 8.42
N PHE A 174 -21.27 -7.68 7.73
CA PHE A 174 -22.42 -6.80 7.96
C PHE A 174 -23.48 -6.95 6.85
N ASP A 175 -23.38 -7.97 6.00
CA ASP A 175 -24.46 -8.32 5.08
C ASP A 175 -25.53 -9.08 5.87
N PRO A 176 -26.78 -8.57 5.96
CA PRO A 176 -27.86 -9.22 6.70
C PRO A 176 -28.11 -10.67 6.26
N TYR A 177 -27.69 -11.05 5.05
CA TYR A 177 -27.87 -12.41 4.52
C TYR A 177 -26.75 -13.40 4.89
N ASP A 178 -25.58 -12.91 5.34
CA ASP A 178 -24.41 -13.73 5.66
C ASP A 178 -24.26 -14.06 7.17
N GLU A 179 -24.95 -13.33 8.06
CA GLU A 179 -24.93 -13.57 9.51
C GLU A 179 -25.45 -14.97 9.88
N ALA A 180 -26.42 -15.50 9.12
CA ALA A 180 -27.00 -16.83 9.33
C ALA A 180 -26.06 -18.00 8.93
N ARG A 181 -25.01 -17.75 8.13
CA ARG A 181 -24.10 -18.78 7.60
C ARG A 181 -22.73 -18.82 8.27
N GLY A 182 -22.47 -17.98 9.27
CA GLY A 182 -21.17 -17.93 9.94
C GLY A 182 -20.05 -17.54 8.97
N GLY A 183 -20.21 -16.39 8.30
CA GLY A 183 -19.33 -15.90 7.25
C GLY A 183 -17.84 -16.02 7.59
N LYS A 184 -17.15 -16.98 6.95
CA LYS A 184 -15.70 -17.09 7.02
C LYS A 184 -15.10 -16.11 6.03
N ARG A 185 -14.36 -15.12 6.53
CA ARG A 185 -13.53 -14.22 5.72
C ARG A 185 -12.53 -15.05 4.92
N THR A 186 -12.83 -15.32 3.66
CA THR A 186 -11.94 -16.04 2.73
C THR A 186 -11.52 -15.17 1.55
N GLY A 187 -11.41 -13.86 1.78
CA GLY A 187 -10.64 -12.99 0.91
C GLY A 187 -9.15 -13.33 1.03
N VAL A 188 -8.67 -14.29 0.23
CA VAL A 188 -7.25 -14.62 0.18
C VAL A 188 -6.55 -13.52 -0.62
N ASP A 189 -5.88 -12.62 0.07
CA ASP A 189 -5.00 -11.68 -0.61
C ASP A 189 -3.90 -12.46 -1.33
N VAL A 190 -3.74 -12.16 -2.63
CA VAL A 190 -2.65 -12.71 -3.44
C VAL A 190 -1.35 -12.13 -2.90
N VAL A 191 -0.53 -13.01 -2.32
CA VAL A 191 0.76 -12.69 -1.73
C VAL A 191 1.85 -13.38 -2.54
N VAL A 192 2.85 -12.62 -2.96
CA VAL A 192 4.04 -13.15 -3.63
C VAL A 192 4.95 -13.83 -2.62
N GLY A 193 5.31 -15.08 -2.88
CA GLY A 193 6.17 -15.91 -2.04
C GLY A 193 5.70 -15.96 -0.58
N TYR A 194 6.58 -15.60 0.34
CA TYR A 194 6.29 -15.49 1.78
C TYR A 194 5.84 -14.09 2.23
N GLY A 195 5.58 -13.18 1.27
CA GLY A 195 5.18 -11.80 1.55
C GLY A 195 6.25 -11.01 2.28
N ARG A 196 5.86 -10.25 3.31
CA ARG A 196 6.78 -9.43 4.12
C ARG A 196 7.58 -10.23 5.16
N ARG A 197 7.34 -11.53 5.28
CA ARG A 197 7.99 -12.38 6.28
C ARG A 197 9.35 -12.84 5.76
N ASN A 198 10.40 -12.67 6.57
CA ASN A 198 11.68 -13.31 6.31
C ASN A 198 11.57 -14.82 6.66
N PRO A 199 11.69 -15.74 5.70
CA PRO A 199 11.59 -17.18 5.94
C PRO A 199 12.76 -17.72 6.78
N ASN A 200 13.91 -17.03 6.76
CA ASN A 200 15.10 -17.40 7.55
C ASN A 200 15.04 -16.85 8.99
N ALA A 201 14.05 -16.04 9.33
CA ALA A 201 13.91 -15.55 10.69
C ALA A 201 13.52 -16.72 11.61
N MET A 202 14.30 -16.91 12.68
CA MET A 202 14.06 -17.94 13.68
C MET A 202 12.63 -17.79 14.22
N ARG A 203 11.76 -18.78 13.95
CA ARG A 203 10.42 -18.81 14.53
C ARG A 203 10.55 -19.32 15.95
N GLY A 204 10.74 -18.41 16.89
CA GLY A 204 10.86 -18.74 18.31
C GLY A 204 9.78 -18.05 19.14
N ARG A 205 9.02 -18.83 19.90
CA ARG A 205 8.49 -18.37 21.18
C ARG A 205 9.73 -18.12 22.03
N GLU A 206 10.08 -16.86 22.27
CA GLU A 206 11.16 -16.51 23.17
C GLU A 206 10.87 -17.23 24.49
N ARG A 207 11.73 -18.18 24.88
CA ARG A 207 11.62 -18.86 26.18
C ARG A 207 11.91 -17.79 27.23
N ARG A 208 10.88 -17.09 27.71
CA ARG A 208 10.93 -16.29 28.93
C ARG A 208 11.45 -17.21 30.03
N GLY A 209 12.69 -16.98 30.48
CA GLY A 209 13.29 -17.69 31.59
C GLY A 209 14.35 -18.73 31.19
N GLN A 210 15.51 -18.28 30.74
CA GLN A 210 16.75 -18.89 31.22
C GLN A 210 17.60 -17.78 31.81
N LYS A 211 17.69 -17.75 33.15
CA LYS A 211 18.66 -16.94 33.89
C LYS A 211 20.05 -17.27 33.34
N LYS A 212 20.70 -16.28 32.72
CA LYS A 212 22.13 -16.38 32.41
C LYS A 212 22.88 -16.51 33.75
N ASN A 213 23.46 -17.68 34.02
CA ASN A 213 24.39 -17.84 35.13
C ASN A 213 25.60 -16.94 34.87
N LYS A 214 25.75 -15.87 35.67
CA LYS A 214 26.97 -15.06 35.71
C LYS A 214 28.11 -15.95 36.20
N ARG A 215 29.13 -16.17 35.36
CA ARG A 215 30.41 -16.74 35.81
C ARG A 215 31.08 -15.75 36.78
N PRO A 216 31.60 -16.18 37.93
CA PRO A 216 32.33 -15.28 38.83
C PRO A 216 33.64 -14.85 38.15
N GLY A 217 33.91 -13.54 38.20
CA GLY A 217 35.14 -12.94 37.69
C GLY A 217 36.35 -13.49 38.42
N ARG A 218 37.39 -13.81 37.65
CA ARG A 218 38.72 -14.16 38.16
C ARG A 218 39.41 -12.86 38.58
N LYS A 219 39.89 -12.82 39.82
CA LYS A 219 40.79 -11.77 40.34
C LYS A 219 42.10 -11.75 39.56
#